data_AF-A0AAU3KXU7-F1
#
_entry.id   AF-A0AAU3KXU7-F1
#
_cell.length_a   1.000
_cell.length_b   1.000
_cell.length_c   1.000
_cell.angle_alpha   90.00
_cell.angle_beta   90.00
_cell.angle_gamma   90.00
#
_symmetry.space_group_name_H-M   'P 1'
#
loop_
_entity.id
_entity.type
_entity.pdbx_description
1 polymer ?
#
loop_
_entity_poly.entity_id
_entity_poly.type
_entity_poly.pdbx_seq_one_letter_code
_entity_poly.pdbx_strand_id
1 'polypeptide(L)' 'MSGRYFEDCNEAEPHQPGIRRGVAPYALDRGDAERLWQVSLDMLAGR' A
#
# COMPACT_ATOMS: atom_id res chain seq x y z
N MET A 1 -14.63 -7.97 -7.78
CA MET A 1 -13.52 -6.99 -7.76
C MET A 1 -12.80 -7.15 -6.43
N SER A 2 -11.51 -7.50 -6.44
CA SER A 2 -10.65 -7.64 -5.24
C SER A 2 -9.66 -6.47 -5.15
N GLY A 3 -8.87 -6.38 -4.08
CA GLY A 3 -7.77 -5.40 -3.97
C GLY A 3 -8.16 -4.06 -3.31
N ARG A 4 -9.34 -3.97 -2.69
CA ARG A 4 -9.68 -2.82 -1.84
C ARG A 4 -9.09 -3.00 -0.45
N TYR A 5 -8.76 -1.89 0.20
CA TYR A 5 -8.31 -1.86 1.59
C TYR A 5 -9.52 -1.91 2.52
N PHE A 6 -9.45 -2.70 3.60
CA PHE A 6 -10.52 -2.83 4.58
C PHE A 6 -9.99 -2.65 6.01
N GLU A 7 -10.77 -1.97 6.83
CA GLU A 7 -10.59 -1.83 8.28
C GLU A 7 -11.95 -2.02 8.97
N ASP A 8 -11.99 -2.69 10.12
CA ASP A 8 -13.23 -2.93 10.87
C ASP A 8 -14.37 -3.52 10.00
N CYS A 9 -14.02 -4.45 9.10
CA CYS A 9 -14.92 -5.08 8.11
C CYS A 9 -15.57 -4.13 7.08
N ASN A 10 -15.14 -2.88 6.99
CA ASN A 10 -15.60 -1.89 6.02
C ASN A 10 -14.46 -1.46 5.09
N GLU A 11 -14.79 -0.92 3.92
CA GLU A 11 -13.78 -0.33 3.03
C GLU A 11 -13.09 0.84 3.75
N ALA A 12 -11.77 0.86 3.70
CA ALA A 12 -10.98 1.85 4.41
C ALA A 12 -11.13 3.23 3.77
N GLU A 13 -11.48 4.22 4.59
CA GLU A 13 -11.51 5.62 4.20
C GLU A 13 -10.10 6.18 3.94
N PRO A 14 -9.94 7.32 3.28
CA PRO A 14 -8.64 8.00 3.17
C PRO A 14 -8.04 8.30 4.55
N HIS A 15 -6.75 8.06 4.69
CA HIS A 15 -6.01 8.36 5.92
C HIS A 15 -6.05 9.86 6.24
N GLN A 16 -6.25 10.19 7.51
CA GLN A 16 -6.24 11.56 8.05
C GLN A 16 -5.19 11.70 9.16
N PRO A 17 -4.50 12.85 9.29
CA PRO A 17 -3.55 13.07 10.37
C PRO A 17 -4.18 12.89 11.76
N GLY A 18 -3.45 12.27 12.68
CA GLY A 18 -3.88 12.09 14.08
C GLY A 18 -4.64 10.79 14.35
N ILE A 19 -4.95 9.99 13.33
CA ILE A 19 -5.50 8.64 13.47
C ILE A 19 -4.61 7.62 12.77
N ARG A 20 -4.51 6.40 13.32
CA ARG A 20 -3.79 5.28 12.69
C ARG A 20 -4.75 4.38 11.91
N ARG A 21 -5.55 5.00 11.04
CA ARG A 21 -6.57 4.34 10.23
C ARG A 21 -6.63 4.96 8.84
N GLY A 22 -7.23 4.22 7.93
CA GLY A 22 -7.45 4.62 6.56
C GLY A 22 -6.26 4.37 5.64
N VAL A 23 -6.53 4.48 4.35
CA VAL A 23 -5.55 4.23 3.29
C VAL A 23 -4.76 5.50 2.96
N ALA A 24 -3.43 5.41 3.05
CA ALA A 24 -2.57 6.51 2.64
C ALA A 24 -2.53 6.65 1.11
N PRO A 25 -2.43 7.86 0.54
CA PRO A 25 -2.48 8.05 -0.91
C PRO A 25 -1.41 7.25 -1.67
N TYR A 26 -0.19 7.16 -1.14
CA TYR A 26 0.91 6.42 -1.76
C TYR A 26 0.64 4.91 -1.83
N ALA A 27 -0.23 4.37 -0.96
CA ALA A 27 -0.55 2.93 -0.97
C ALA A 27 -1.40 2.53 -2.18
N LEU A 28 -2.06 3.49 -2.82
CA LEU A 28 -2.85 3.29 -4.05
C LEU A 28 -2.04 3.58 -5.32
N ASP A 29 -0.81 4.08 -5.18
CA ASP A 29 0.04 4.40 -6.32
C ASP A 29 0.62 3.11 -6.92
N ARG A 30 0.20 2.82 -8.15
CA ARG A 30 0.64 1.62 -8.86
C ARG A 30 2.12 1.68 -9.26
N GLY A 31 2.63 2.86 -9.60
CA GLY A 31 4.03 3.04 -10.00
C GLY A 31 4.99 2.81 -8.83
N ASP A 32 4.64 3.32 -7.65
CA ASP A 32 5.38 3.06 -6.42
C ASP A 32 5.35 1.57 -6.04
N ALA A 33 4.20 0.91 -6.21
CA ALA A 33 4.07 -0.53 -5.98
C ALA A 33 4.95 -1.36 -6.95
N GLU A 34 4.96 -1.01 -8.25
CA GLU A 34 5.81 -1.66 -9.25
C GLU A 34 7.30 -1.44 -8.96
N ARG A 35 7.69 -0.21 -8.57
CA ARG A 35 9.06 0.12 -8.17
C ARG A 35 9.49 -0.64 -6.92
N LEU A 36 8.63 -0.70 -5.90
CA LEU A 36 8.89 -1.41 -4.66
C LEU A 36 9.13 -2.90 -4.93
N TRP A 37 8.33 -3.50 -5.82
CA TRP A 37 8.51 -4.88 -6.24
C TRP A 37 9.89 -5.12 -6.86
N GLN A 38 10.30 -4.28 -7.81
CA GLN A 38 11.61 -4.42 -8.47
C GLN A 38 12.76 -4.30 -7.47
N VAL A 39 12.76 -3.28 -6.61
CA VAL A 39 13.80 -3.10 -5.58
C VAL A 39 13.86 -4.31 -4.65
N SER A 40 12.71 -4.88 -4.28
CA SER A 40 12.67 -6.06 -3.41
C SER A 40 13.30 -7.28 -4.08
N LEU A 41 13.07 -7.49 -5.38
CA LEU A 41 13.72 -8.55 -6.14
C LEU A 41 15.23 -8.33 -6.25
N ASP A 42 15.67 -7.10 -6.53
CA ASP A 42 17.08 -6.75 -6.63
C ASP A 42 17.80 -7.00 -5.28
N MET A 43 17.16 -6.68 -4.16
CA MET A 43 17.68 -6.96 -2.81
C MET A 43 17.82 -8.47 -2.54
N LEU A 44 16.92 -9.30 -3.05
CA LEU A 44 16.99 -10.76 -2.92
C LEU A 44 18.03 -11.38 -3.87
N ALA A 45 18.28 -10.75 -5.01
CA ALA A 45 19.25 -11.22 -6.02
C ALA A 45 20.70 -10.82 -5.69
N GLY A 46 20.90 -9.73 -4.94
CA GLY A 46 22.20 -9.27 -4.47
C GLY A 46 22.72 -10.13 -3.33
N ARG A 47 23.57 -11.11 -3.66
CA ARG A 47 24.34 -11.92 -2.71
C ARG A 47 25.67 -11.24 -2.34
#